data_AF-A0A3S9N9X8-F1
#
_entry.id   AF-A0A3S9N9X8-F1
#
_cell.length_a   1.000
_cell.length_b   1.000
_cell.length_c   1.000
_cell.angle_alpha   90.00
_cell.angle_beta   90.00
_cell.angle_gamma   90.00
#
_symmetry.space_group_name_H-M   'P 1'
#
loop_
_entity.id
_entity.type
_entity.pdbx_description
1 polymer ?
#
loop_
_entity_poly.entity_id
_entity_poly.type
_entity_poly.pdbx_seq_one_letter_code
_entity_poly.pdbx_strand_id
1 'polypeptide(L)'
;MKRPISLTILAWIIIVTNAITCVYTPFSIGMPTTQALLSHYLLPVWMTFGISMIIEAANVVIGIAILKGREWSRKAYIVTFAIGIAFSFVNMPASMLAVLIPGVLLFAVFVYLLFRRPATAYFRQALA
;
A
#
# COMPACT_ATOMS: atom_id res chain seq x y z
N MET A 1 15.32 -8.50 21.49
CA MET A 1 16.33 -7.84 20.63
C MET A 1 15.76 -6.58 19.99
N LYS A 2 16.59 -5.56 19.72
CA LYS A 2 16.12 -4.27 19.21
C LYS A 2 15.60 -4.41 17.77
N ARG A 3 14.33 -4.08 17.58
CA ARG A 3 13.71 -3.91 16.27
C ARG A 3 14.51 -2.89 15.44
N PRO A 4 14.82 -3.17 14.16
CA PRO A 4 15.52 -2.22 13.31
C PRO A 4 14.70 -0.95 13.15
N ILE A 5 15.30 0.22 13.42
CA ILE A 5 14.61 1.52 13.33
C ILE A 5 14.04 1.74 11.92
N SER A 6 14.72 1.26 10.87
CA SER A 6 14.25 1.32 9.48
C SER A 6 12.91 0.60 9.25
N LEU A 7 12.70 -0.55 9.90
CA LEU A 7 11.43 -1.29 9.87
C LEU A 7 10.33 -0.53 10.63
N THR A 8 10.73 0.23 11.66
CA THR A 8 9.81 1.11 12.38
C THR A 8 9.33 2.27 11.57
N ILE A 9 10.25 2.97 10.93
CA ILE A 9 9.92 4.07 10.05
C ILE A 9 9.04 3.58 8.89
N LEU A 10 9.43 2.49 8.22
CA LEU A 10 8.68 1.93 7.09
C LEU A 10 7.23 1.57 7.46
N ALA A 11 7.05 0.83 8.55
CA ALA A 11 5.72 0.40 8.95
C ALA A 11 4.83 1.57 9.36
N TRP A 12 5.39 2.58 10.05
CA TRP A 12 4.65 3.79 10.37
C TRP A 12 4.30 4.62 9.15
N ILE A 13 5.20 4.73 8.17
CA ILE A 13 4.89 5.40 6.90
C ILE A 13 3.68 4.71 6.25
N ILE A 14 3.72 3.38 6.08
CA ILE A 14 2.60 2.63 5.49
C ILE A 14 1.31 2.86 6.28
N ILE A 15 1.34 2.75 7.61
CA ILE A 15 0.14 2.94 8.45
C ILE A 15 -0.42 4.35 8.29
N VAL A 16 0.41 5.37 8.46
CA VAL A 16 -0.03 6.77 8.48
C VAL A 16 -0.51 7.20 7.10
N THR A 17 0.22 6.89 6.03
CA THR A 17 -0.20 7.30 4.68
C THR A 17 -1.50 6.62 4.26
N ASN A 18 -1.66 5.32 4.55
CA ASN A 18 -2.87 4.60 4.16
C ASN A 18 -4.06 4.95 5.08
N ALA A 19 -3.82 5.25 6.37
CA ALA A 19 -4.86 5.73 7.26
C ALA A 19 -5.35 7.13 6.86
N ILE A 20 -4.43 8.05 6.53
CA ILE A 20 -4.79 9.38 6.02
C ILE A 20 -5.61 9.23 4.73
N THR A 21 -5.16 8.40 3.80
CA THR A 21 -5.86 8.16 2.53
C THR A 21 -7.26 7.58 2.78
N CYS A 22 -7.39 6.56 3.62
CA CYS A 22 -8.67 5.97 4.00
C CYS A 22 -9.66 7.01 4.58
N VAL A 23 -9.17 7.98 5.36
CA VAL A 23 -10.00 9.06 5.89
C VAL A 23 -10.29 10.13 4.84
N TYR A 24 -9.31 10.51 4.03
CA TYR A 24 -9.41 11.65 3.11
C TYR A 24 -10.14 11.32 1.79
N THR A 25 -9.96 10.11 1.26
CA THR A 25 -10.55 9.68 -0.01
C THR A 25 -12.08 9.86 -0.07
N PRO A 26 -12.86 9.49 0.97
CA PRO A 26 -14.30 9.75 1.00
C PRO A 26 -14.68 11.23 0.85
N PHE A 27 -13.91 12.15 1.44
CA PHE A 27 -14.17 13.59 1.31
C PHE A 27 -13.75 14.13 -0.06
N SER A 28 -12.70 13.57 -0.65
CA SER A 28 -12.21 13.99 -1.96
C SER A 28 -13.13 13.59 -3.12
N ILE A 29 -13.93 12.53 -2.99
CA ILE A 29 -14.72 11.97 -4.11
C ILE A 29 -15.84 12.91 -4.59
N GLY A 30 -16.30 13.83 -3.72
CA GLY A 30 -17.27 14.86 -4.07
C GLY A 30 -16.66 16.08 -4.76
N MET A 31 -15.33 16.18 -4.84
CA MET A 31 -14.67 17.33 -5.45
C MET A 31 -14.72 17.24 -6.98
N PRO A 32 -14.99 18.36 -7.70
CA PRO A 32 -15.09 18.37 -9.16
C PRO A 32 -13.83 17.85 -9.86
N THR A 33 -12.67 18.14 -9.29
CA THR A 33 -11.35 17.70 -9.78
C THR A 33 -11.19 16.18 -9.73
N THR A 34 -11.63 15.55 -8.64
CA THR A 34 -11.57 14.10 -8.46
C THR A 34 -12.60 13.39 -9.35
N GLN A 35 -13.79 13.95 -9.51
CA GLN A 35 -14.80 13.40 -10.42
C GLN A 35 -14.37 13.48 -11.88
N ALA A 36 -13.75 14.58 -12.31
CA ALA A 36 -13.17 14.69 -13.64
C ALA A 36 -12.11 13.61 -13.88
N LEU A 37 -11.25 13.34 -12.90
CA LEU A 37 -10.23 12.30 -12.99
C LEU A 37 -10.86 10.90 -13.08
N LEU A 38 -11.84 10.60 -12.22
CA LEU A 38 -12.53 9.31 -12.18
C LEU A 38 -13.43 9.08 -13.40
N SER A 39 -13.85 10.12 -14.10
CA SER A 39 -14.64 9.99 -15.34
C SER A 39 -13.87 9.32 -16.48
N HIS A 40 -12.54 9.34 -16.41
CA HIS A 40 -11.66 8.67 -17.38
C HIS A 40 -11.40 7.20 -17.03
N TYR A 41 -11.90 6.71 -15.90
CA TYR A 41 -11.64 5.35 -15.45
C TYR A 41 -12.67 4.39 -16.05
N LEU A 42 -12.24 3.15 -16.28
CA LEU A 42 -13.09 2.12 -16.89
C LEU A 42 -14.18 1.62 -15.94
N LEU A 43 -13.90 1.56 -14.64
CA LEU A 43 -14.84 1.08 -13.64
C LEU A 43 -15.66 2.23 -13.03
N PRO A 44 -16.92 1.96 -12.64
CA PRO A 44 -17.75 2.95 -11.99
C PRO A 44 -17.11 3.41 -10.66
N VAL A 45 -17.39 4.67 -10.31
CA VAL A 45 -16.79 5.37 -9.16
C VAL A 45 -16.90 4.58 -7.85
N TRP A 46 -18.06 3.98 -7.58
CA TRP A 46 -18.29 3.21 -6.35
C TRP A 46 -17.42 1.95 -6.28
N MET A 47 -17.17 1.27 -7.40
CA MET A 47 -16.35 0.07 -7.45
C MET A 47 -14.88 0.44 -7.30
N THR A 48 -14.45 1.52 -7.97
CA THR A 48 -13.11 2.06 -7.81
C THR A 48 -12.82 2.43 -6.37
N PHE A 49 -13.73 3.17 -5.75
CA PHE A 49 -13.60 3.57 -4.35
C PHE A 49 -13.60 2.37 -3.39
N GLY A 50 -14.52 1.41 -3.58
CA GLY A 50 -14.61 0.23 -2.72
C GLY A 50 -13.33 -0.60 -2.74
N ILE A 51 -12.77 -0.85 -3.93
CA ILE A 51 -11.53 -1.61 -4.08
C ILE A 51 -10.34 -0.84 -3.49
N SER A 52 -10.23 0.47 -3.76
CA SER A 52 -9.19 1.31 -3.17
C SER A 52 -9.25 1.26 -1.64
N MET A 53 -10.43 1.43 -1.02
CA MET A 53 -10.57 1.38 0.44
C MET A 53 -10.18 0.03 1.04
N ILE A 54 -10.49 -1.08 0.35
CA ILE A 54 -10.07 -2.43 0.79
C ILE A 54 -8.54 -2.55 0.76
N ILE A 55 -7.89 -2.07 -0.30
CA ILE A 55 -6.43 -2.09 -0.44
C ILE A 55 -5.76 -1.24 0.64
N GLU A 56 -6.23 -0.01 0.85
CA GLU A 56 -5.71 0.90 1.87
C GLU A 56 -5.86 0.30 3.29
N ALA A 57 -7.03 -0.24 3.61
CA ALA A 57 -7.27 -0.91 4.89
C ALA A 57 -6.36 -2.14 5.07
N ALA A 58 -6.18 -2.95 4.02
CA ALA A 58 -5.27 -4.09 4.04
C ALA A 58 -3.82 -3.64 4.30
N ASN A 59 -3.36 -2.56 3.68
CA ASN A 59 -2.03 -2.00 3.90
C ASN A 59 -1.84 -1.52 5.35
N VAL A 60 -2.86 -0.92 5.98
CA VAL A 60 -2.80 -0.56 7.41
C VAL A 60 -2.61 -1.82 8.27
N VAL A 61 -3.40 -2.88 8.03
CA VAL A 61 -3.28 -4.15 8.74
C VAL A 61 -1.91 -4.79 8.53
N ILE A 62 -1.39 -4.75 7.31
CA ILE A 62 -0.05 -5.25 6.96
C ILE A 62 1.03 -4.44 7.68
N GLY A 63 0.92 -3.11 7.70
CA GLY A 63 1.81 -2.23 8.46
C GLY A 63 1.88 -2.62 9.93
N ILE A 64 0.72 -2.85 10.57
CA ILE A 64 0.64 -3.31 11.96
C ILE A 64 1.27 -4.71 12.12
N ALA A 65 1.05 -5.62 11.17
CA ALA A 65 1.65 -6.94 11.18
C ALA A 65 3.19 -6.90 11.04
N ILE A 66 3.72 -5.93 10.29
CA ILE A 66 5.17 -5.63 10.20
C ILE A 66 5.68 -5.12 11.57
N LEU A 67 4.93 -4.22 12.25
CA LEU A 67 5.28 -3.77 13.60
C LEU A 67 5.37 -4.94 14.60
N LYS A 68 4.50 -5.94 14.42
CA LYS A 68 4.42 -7.15 15.26
C LYS A 68 5.42 -8.24 14.85
N GLY A 69 6.23 -8.02 13.81
CA GLY A 69 7.21 -9.00 13.37
C GLY A 69 6.61 -10.28 12.78
N ARG A 70 5.38 -10.24 12.25
CA ARG A 70 4.75 -11.42 11.65
C ARG A 70 5.32 -11.68 10.26
N GLU A 71 5.86 -12.87 10.00
CA GLU A 71 6.52 -13.18 8.72
C GLU A 71 5.57 -13.12 7.51
N TRP A 72 4.30 -13.48 7.68
CA TRP A 72 3.31 -13.43 6.60
C TRP A 72 3.07 -12.02 6.06
N SER A 73 3.37 -10.99 6.85
CA SER A 73 3.20 -9.59 6.45
C SER A 73 4.02 -9.23 5.20
N ARG A 74 5.15 -9.90 4.99
CA ARG A 74 5.99 -9.70 3.80
C ARG A 74 5.31 -10.16 2.52
N LYS A 75 4.72 -11.36 2.56
CA LYS A 75 3.98 -11.93 1.44
C LYS A 75 2.70 -11.13 1.19
N ALA A 76 1.98 -10.77 2.24
CA ALA A 76 0.77 -9.96 2.12
C ALA A 76 1.04 -8.57 1.53
N TYR A 77 2.14 -7.91 1.90
CA TYR A 77 2.52 -6.62 1.31
C TYR A 77 2.76 -6.73 -0.20
N ILE A 78 3.51 -7.74 -0.64
CA ILE A 78 3.77 -7.96 -2.07
C ILE A 78 2.48 -8.27 -2.84
N VAL A 79 1.64 -9.16 -2.30
CA VAL A 79 0.38 -9.55 -2.94
C VAL A 79 -0.57 -8.36 -3.03
N THR A 80 -0.71 -7.56 -1.97
CA THR A 80 -1.58 -6.39 -1.94
C THR A 80 -1.13 -5.34 -2.95
N PHE A 81 0.18 -5.11 -3.07
CA PHE A 81 0.72 -4.21 -4.09
C PHE A 81 0.50 -4.74 -5.51
N ALA A 82 0.71 -6.03 -5.75
CA ALA A 82 0.48 -6.64 -7.06
C ALA A 82 -1.00 -6.53 -7.48
N ILE A 83 -1.93 -6.74 -6.54
CA ILE A 83 -3.37 -6.53 -6.77
C ILE A 83 -3.65 -5.07 -7.10
N GLY A 84 -3.07 -4.12 -6.35
CA GLY A 84 -3.22 -2.69 -6.62
C GLY A 84 -2.72 -2.28 -8.01
N ILE A 85 -1.56 -2.79 -8.42
CA ILE A 85 -1.03 -2.55 -9.78
C ILE A 85 -1.93 -3.15 -10.85
N ALA A 86 -2.34 -4.41 -10.71
CA ALA A 86 -3.24 -5.07 -11.66
C ALA A 86 -4.57 -4.31 -11.79
N PHE A 87 -5.11 -3.85 -10.66
CA PHE A 87 -6.30 -3.01 -10.62
C PHE A 87 -6.08 -1.68 -11.36
N SER A 88 -4.97 -0.98 -11.12
CA SER A 88 -4.64 0.26 -11.82
C SER A 88 -4.47 0.04 -13.33
N PHE A 89 -3.86 -1.07 -13.77
CA PHE A 89 -3.73 -1.41 -15.20
C PHE A 89 -5.08 -1.63 -15.89
N VAL A 90 -6.05 -2.21 -15.19
CA VAL A 90 -7.40 -2.44 -15.73
C VAL A 90 -8.24 -1.17 -15.67
N ASN A 91 -8.06 -0.34 -14.65
CA ASN A 91 -8.98 0.75 -14.36
C ASN A 91 -8.53 2.11 -14.95
N MET A 92 -7.22 2.35 -15.04
CA MET A 92 -6.67 3.62 -15.53
C MET A 92 -6.34 3.56 -17.02
N PRO A 93 -6.51 4.67 -17.76
CA PRO A 93 -6.06 4.76 -19.15
C PRO A 93 -4.53 4.69 -19.24
N ALA A 94 -4.02 4.13 -20.35
CA ALA A 94 -2.58 3.90 -20.56
C ALA A 94 -1.73 5.18 -20.44
N SER A 95 -2.28 6.33 -20.81
CA SER A 95 -1.64 7.65 -20.67
C SER A 95 -1.38 8.07 -19.22
N MET A 96 -2.10 7.49 -18.25
CA MET A 96 -1.98 7.81 -16.83
C MET A 96 -1.13 6.81 -16.05
N LEU A 97 -0.70 5.69 -16.65
CA LEU A 97 0.10 4.67 -15.98
C LEU A 97 1.46 5.20 -15.48
N ALA A 98 1.98 6.27 -16.08
CA ALA A 98 3.21 6.91 -15.63
C ALA A 98 3.13 7.39 -14.16
N VAL A 99 1.94 7.68 -13.64
CA VAL A 99 1.72 8.09 -12.24
C VAL A 99 2.05 6.95 -11.26
N LEU A 100 2.08 5.70 -11.71
CA LEU A 100 2.44 4.55 -10.88
C LEU A 100 3.95 4.42 -10.67
N ILE A 101 4.79 5.03 -11.52
CA ILE A 101 6.25 4.89 -11.49
C ILE A 101 6.83 5.26 -10.12
N PRO A 102 6.51 6.42 -9.52
CA PRO A 102 7.00 6.76 -8.17
C PRO A 102 6.54 5.76 -7.11
N GLY A 103 5.30 5.25 -7.21
CA GLY A 103 4.75 4.25 -6.30
C GLY A 103 5.49 2.92 -6.38
N VAL A 104 5.82 2.46 -7.59
CA VAL A 104 6.61 1.24 -7.82
C VAL A 104 8.03 1.37 -7.29
N LEU A 105 8.67 2.53 -7.48
CA LEU A 105 10.00 2.79 -6.93
C LEU A 105 9.98 2.76 -5.40
N LEU A 106 8.99 3.41 -4.78
CA LEU A 106 8.83 3.41 -3.33
C LEU A 106 8.56 1.99 -2.80
N PHE A 107 7.72 1.22 -3.50
CA PHE A 107 7.48 -0.19 -3.19
C PHE A 107 8.76 -1.02 -3.25
N ALA A 108 9.59 -0.84 -4.29
CA ALA A 108 10.86 -1.56 -4.41
C ALA A 108 11.81 -1.25 -3.24
N VAL A 109 11.89 0.01 -2.81
CA VAL A 109 12.63 0.42 -1.61
C VAL A 109 12.07 -0.27 -0.37
N PHE A 110 10.74 -0.33 -0.23
CA PHE A 110 10.10 -0.95 0.92
C PHE A 110 10.33 -2.46 0.97
N VAL A 111 10.22 -3.16 -0.16
CA VAL A 111 10.57 -4.58 -0.27
C VAL A 111 12.03 -4.80 0.09
N TYR A 112 12.96 -4.00 -0.44
CA TYR A 112 14.37 -4.11 -0.08
C TYR A 112 14.60 -3.99 1.44
N LEU A 113 13.97 -3.02 2.10
CA LEU A 113 14.05 -2.85 3.55
C LEU A 113 13.42 -4.02 4.33
N LEU A 114 12.33 -4.60 3.81
CA LEU A 114 11.60 -5.72 4.42
C LEU A 114 12.38 -7.05 4.36
N PHE A 115 13.19 -7.24 3.32
CA PHE A 115 13.95 -8.48 3.08
C PHE A 115 15.43 -8.38 3.49
N ARG A 116 15.91 -7.18 3.86
CA ARG A 116 17.29 -6.99 4.34
C ARG A 116 17.60 -7.90 5.54
N ARG A 117 18.85 -8.37 5.65
CA ARG A 117 19.31 -9.30 6.71
C ARG A 117 18.85 -8.96 8.14
N PRO A 118 18.89 -7.69 8.62
CA PRO A 118 18.44 -7.33 9.96
C PRO A 118 16.92 -7.51 10.15
N ALA A 119 16.13 -7.25 9.10
CA ALA A 119 14.69 -7.46 9.10
C ALA A 119 14.36 -8.96 9.13
N THR A 120 15.03 -9.76 8.30
CA THR A 120 14.83 -11.21 8.26
C THR A 120 15.15 -11.89 9.59
N ALA A 121 16.17 -11.42 10.33
CA ALA A 121 16.47 -11.90 11.68
C ALA A 121 15.32 -11.60 12.66
N TYR A 122 14.75 -10.39 12.61
CA TYR A 122 13.62 -9.97 13.44
C TYR A 122 12.37 -10.82 13.20
N PHE A 123 12.02 -11.09 11.93
CA PHE A 123 10.86 -11.91 11.58
C PHE A 123 11.04 -13.41 11.89
N ARG A 124 12.25 -13.95 11.79
CA ARG A 124 12.53 -15.37 12.13
C ARG A 124 12.45 -15.66 13.63
N GLN A 125 12.84 -14.70 14.47
CA GLN A 125 12.79 -14.87 15.93
C GLN A 125 11.40 -14.61 16.53
N ALA A 126 10.51 -13.88 15.85
CA ALA A 126 9.12 -13.75 16.29
C ALA A 126 8.31 -15.05 16.15
N LEU A 127 8.88 -16.07 15.48
CA LEU A 127 8.34 -17.41 15.29
C LEU A 127 8.93 -18.44 16.29
N ALA A 128 9.94 -18.04 17.07
CA ALA A 128 10.58 -18.87 18.10
C ALA A 128 10.07 -18.48 19.49
#